data_AF-A0A7S1H2B9-F1
#
_entry.id   AF-A0A7S1H2B9-F1
#
_cell.length_a   1.000
_cell.length_b   1.000
_cell.length_c   1.000
_cell.angle_alpha   90.00
_cell.angle_beta   90.00
_cell.angle_gamma   90.00
#
_symmetry.space_group_name_H-M   'P 1'
#
loop_
_entity.id
_entity.type
_entity.pdbx_description
1 polymer ?
#
loop_
_entity_poly.entity_id
_entity_poly.type
_entity_poly.pdbx_seq_one_letter_code
_entity_poly.pdbx_strand_id
1 'polypeptide(L)'
;MLCNLSKFPSNQSILAHNESLIDSLVMCGKSRCDDDRLWSMRTFQNLATDPSSKVVMANGRILTLLSICSMRKNEDEQFAAVAALYNLSTEPGAVVSLTNTKNVVATLVHLAHNSDTKHEVRHLACDTLATIGLWLQTLAASGKVPPGGPKRLLPSHKTLGWKRWEL
;
A
#
# COMPACT_ATOMS: atom_id res chain seq x y z
N MET A 1 15.56 16.39 -9.27
CA MET A 1 16.87 15.71 -9.37
C MET A 1 16.88 14.36 -8.63
N LEU A 2 16.42 14.29 -7.38
CA LEU A 2 16.40 13.03 -6.59
C LEU A 2 15.62 11.88 -7.25
N CYS A 3 14.48 12.18 -7.88
CA CYS A 3 13.71 11.18 -8.62
C CYS A 3 14.56 10.46 -9.68
N ASN A 4 15.49 11.15 -10.35
CA ASN A 4 16.36 10.51 -11.34
C ASN A 4 17.39 9.57 -10.69
N LEU A 5 17.90 9.94 -9.51
CA LEU A 5 18.84 9.10 -8.76
C LEU A 5 18.16 7.83 -8.21
N SER A 6 16.90 7.94 -7.78
CA SER A 6 16.12 6.81 -7.25
C SER A 6 15.75 5.74 -8.29
N LYS A 7 15.89 6.02 -9.59
CA LYS A 7 15.60 5.05 -10.66
C LYS A 7 16.64 3.93 -10.73
N PHE A 8 17.84 4.15 -10.19
CA PHE A 8 18.92 3.15 -10.24
C PHE A 8 18.79 2.18 -9.06
N PRO A 9 18.68 0.86 -9.30
CA PRO A 9 18.47 -0.12 -8.22
C PRO A 9 19.49 -0.05 -7.09
N SER A 10 20.77 0.22 -7.42
CA SER A 10 21.86 0.36 -6.44
C SER A 10 21.63 1.50 -5.43
N ASN A 11 20.84 2.51 -5.80
CA ASN A 11 20.58 3.66 -4.94
C ASN A 11 19.31 3.48 -4.11
N GLN A 12 18.35 2.66 -4.56
CA GLN A 12 17.02 2.57 -3.96
C GLN A 12 17.09 2.20 -2.47
N SER A 13 17.82 1.14 -2.14
CA SER A 13 18.00 0.69 -0.75
C SER A 13 18.67 1.76 0.12
N ILE A 14 19.76 2.37 -0.36
CA ILE A 14 20.50 3.39 0.40
C ILE A 14 19.61 4.62 0.67
N LEU A 15 18.86 5.06 -0.33
CA LEU A 15 17.98 6.22 -0.21
C LEU A 15 16.76 5.93 0.68
N ALA A 16 16.19 4.72 0.59
CA ALA A 16 15.04 4.30 1.41
C ALA A 16 15.38 4.26 2.91
N HIS A 17 16.61 3.92 3.26
CA HIS A 17 17.09 3.86 4.65
C HIS A 17 17.62 5.21 5.18
N ASN A 18 17.61 6.28 4.37
CA ASN A 18 18.01 7.61 4.81
C ASN A 18 16.79 8.38 5.36
N GLU A 19 16.60 8.35 6.69
CA GLU A 19 15.43 8.98 7.32
C GLU A 19 15.27 10.47 7.01
N SER A 20 16.37 11.24 6.99
CA SER A 20 16.34 12.67 6.65
C SER A 20 15.84 12.91 5.23
N LEU A 21 16.19 12.02 4.29
CA LEU A 21 15.70 12.06 2.92
C LEU A 21 14.21 11.74 2.86
N ILE A 22 13.78 10.68 3.55
CA ILE A 22 12.38 10.28 3.64
C ILE A 22 11.53 11.40 4.24
N ASP A 23 12.01 12.04 5.31
CA ASP A 23 11.34 13.18 5.94
C ASP A 23 11.19 14.35 4.98
N SER A 24 12.25 14.67 4.22
CA SER A 24 12.21 15.70 3.18
C SER A 24 11.20 15.38 2.09
N LEU A 25 11.16 14.12 1.61
CA LEU A 25 10.19 13.65 0.63
C LEU A 25 8.75 13.73 1.16
N VAL A 26 8.52 13.36 2.42
CA VAL A 26 7.22 13.48 3.07
C VAL A 26 6.77 14.94 3.14
N MET A 27 7.69 15.87 3.41
CA MET A 27 7.39 17.30 3.38
C MET A 27 7.08 17.79 1.97
N CYS A 28 7.84 17.38 0.95
CA CYS A 28 7.54 17.69 -0.45
C CYS A 28 6.17 17.17 -0.88
N GLY A 29 5.78 15.96 -0.46
CA GLY A 29 4.47 15.37 -0.74
C GLY A 29 3.30 16.14 -0.10
N LYS A 30 3.57 17.02 0.87
CA LYS A 30 2.59 17.91 1.50
C LYS A 30 2.65 19.34 0.96
N SER A 31 3.52 19.62 0.00
CA SER A 31 3.71 20.95 -0.58
C SER A 31 2.44 21.47 -1.26
N ARG A 32 2.28 22.79 -1.25
CA ARG A 32 1.23 23.47 -2.04
C ARG A 32 1.55 23.47 -3.53
N CYS A 33 2.80 23.21 -3.91
CA CYS A 33 3.23 23.07 -5.29
C CYS A 33 2.96 21.64 -5.79
N ASP A 34 2.29 21.53 -6.94
CA ASP A 34 1.95 20.24 -7.53
C ASP A 34 3.18 19.48 -8.01
N ASP A 35 4.18 20.18 -8.55
CA ASP A 35 5.42 19.57 -9.03
C ASP A 35 6.22 18.93 -7.88
N ASP A 36 6.31 19.59 -6.73
CA ASP A 36 7.00 19.05 -5.55
C ASP A 36 6.38 17.71 -5.11
N ARG A 37 5.04 17.65 -5.10
CA ARG A 37 4.31 16.43 -4.72
C ARG A 37 4.51 15.35 -5.77
N LEU A 38 4.35 15.68 -7.04
CA LEU A 38 4.55 14.74 -8.15
C LEU A 38 5.94 14.10 -8.10
N TRP A 39 6.99 14.92 -7.97
CA TRP A 39 8.37 14.40 -7.92
C TRP A 39 8.65 13.62 -6.63
N SER A 40 8.00 13.97 -5.52
CA SER A 40 8.04 13.16 -4.31
C SER A 40 7.38 11.79 -4.53
N MET A 41 6.17 11.74 -5.11
CA MET A 41 5.46 10.48 -5.36
C MET A 41 6.20 9.57 -6.34
N ARG A 42 6.77 10.13 -7.41
CA ARG A 42 7.63 9.36 -8.34
C ARG A 42 8.89 8.83 -7.65
N THR A 43 9.44 9.57 -6.69
CA THR A 43 10.59 9.07 -5.91
C THR A 43 10.14 7.91 -5.01
N PHE A 44 9.03 8.04 -4.29
CA PHE A 44 8.46 6.94 -3.50
C PHE A 44 8.15 5.70 -4.34
N GLN A 45 7.58 5.88 -5.53
CA GLN A 45 7.31 4.81 -6.48
C GLN A 45 8.58 4.04 -6.83
N ASN A 46 9.68 4.74 -7.13
CA ASN A 46 10.97 4.11 -7.45
C ASN A 46 11.58 3.41 -6.22
N LEU A 47 11.54 4.03 -5.05
CA LEU A 47 12.08 3.40 -3.83
C LEU A 47 11.31 2.12 -3.47
N ALA A 48 10.01 2.07 -3.76
CA ALA A 48 9.18 0.90 -3.51
C ALA A 48 9.45 -0.27 -4.48
N THR A 49 10.24 -0.12 -5.56
CA THR A 49 10.53 -1.25 -6.46
C THR A 49 11.54 -2.23 -5.88
N ASP A 50 12.46 -1.76 -5.04
CA ASP A 50 13.50 -2.59 -4.43
C ASP A 50 12.94 -3.43 -3.27
N PRO A 51 13.11 -4.78 -3.28
CA PRO A 51 12.61 -5.65 -2.21
C PRO A 51 13.11 -5.28 -0.82
N SER A 52 14.38 -4.88 -0.68
CA SER A 52 14.96 -4.53 0.63
C SER A 52 14.38 -3.23 1.22
N SER A 53 13.78 -2.40 0.37
CA SER A 53 13.19 -1.12 0.75
C SER A 53 11.72 -1.23 1.15
N LYS A 54 10.97 -2.21 0.63
CA LYS A 54 9.51 -2.25 0.78
C LYS A 54 9.03 -2.28 2.23
N VAL A 55 9.68 -3.05 3.10
CA VAL A 55 9.29 -3.15 4.52
C VAL A 55 9.51 -1.83 5.26
N VAL A 56 10.66 -1.16 5.08
CA VAL A 56 10.94 0.15 5.72
C VAL A 56 10.02 1.25 5.16
N MET A 57 9.69 1.17 3.87
CA MET A 57 8.81 2.12 3.20
C MET A 57 7.32 1.91 3.55
N ALA A 58 6.93 0.71 4.00
CA ALA A 58 5.59 0.40 4.50
C ALA A 58 5.36 0.96 5.93
N ASN A 59 5.63 2.25 6.08
CA ASN A 59 5.50 3.06 7.28
C ASN A 59 4.16 3.83 7.24
N GLY A 60 3.44 3.88 8.36
CA GLY A 60 2.17 4.60 8.47
C GLY A 60 2.20 6.07 7.98
N ARG A 61 3.29 6.82 8.22
CA ARG A 61 3.47 8.19 7.69
C ARG A 61 3.50 8.22 6.16
N ILE A 62 4.27 7.33 5.55
CA ILE A 62 4.42 7.23 4.08
C ILE A 62 3.11 6.74 3.48
N LEU A 63 2.53 5.67 4.01
CA LEU A 63 1.27 5.10 3.54
C LEU A 63 0.10 6.09 3.63
N THR A 64 0.04 6.88 4.71
CA THR A 64 -0.96 7.97 4.84
C THR A 64 -0.75 9.02 3.76
N LEU A 65 0.50 9.43 3.51
CA LEU A 65 0.82 10.40 2.46
C LEU A 65 0.44 9.89 1.07
N LEU A 66 0.83 8.65 0.74
CA LEU A 66 0.49 8.01 -0.53
C LEU A 66 -1.03 7.97 -0.72
N SER A 67 -1.80 7.65 0.32
CA SER A 67 -3.26 7.65 0.26
C SER A 67 -3.83 9.05 -0.03
N ILE A 68 -3.29 10.09 0.62
CA ILE A 68 -3.70 11.48 0.37
C ILE A 68 -3.39 11.90 -1.08
N CYS A 69 -2.17 11.61 -1.56
CA CYS A 69 -1.74 11.95 -2.92
C CYS A 69 -2.52 11.17 -3.99
N SER A 70 -2.92 9.93 -3.69
CA SER A 70 -3.78 9.12 -4.57
C SER A 70 -5.18 9.73 -4.76
N MET A 71 -5.62 10.63 -3.88
CA MET A 71 -6.91 11.32 -3.98
C MET A 71 -6.81 12.72 -4.61
N ARG A 72 -5.64 13.11 -5.13
CA ARG A 72 -5.45 14.40 -5.79
C ARG A 72 -5.93 14.35 -7.24
N LYS A 73 -6.22 15.55 -7.78
CA LYS A 73 -6.66 15.72 -9.18
C LYS A 73 -5.54 15.60 -10.19
N ASN A 74 -4.28 15.79 -9.76
CA ASN A 74 -3.13 15.60 -10.64
C ASN A 74 -2.96 14.11 -10.91
N GLU A 75 -3.19 13.72 -12.16
CA GLU A 75 -3.28 12.32 -12.57
C GLU A 75 -1.93 11.61 -12.49
N ASP A 76 -0.85 12.30 -12.81
CA ASP A 76 0.51 11.74 -12.70
C ASP A 76 0.90 11.54 -11.23
N GLU A 77 0.52 12.48 -10.35
CA GLU A 77 0.72 12.38 -8.89
C GLU A 77 -0.07 11.19 -8.33
N GLN A 78 -1.35 11.10 -8.71
CA GLN A 78 -2.24 10.01 -8.33
C GLN A 78 -1.70 8.66 -8.80
N PHE A 79 -1.32 8.53 -10.07
CA PHE A 79 -0.78 7.30 -10.63
C PHE A 79 0.50 6.87 -9.91
N ALA A 80 1.45 7.79 -9.71
CA ALA A 80 2.70 7.48 -9.00
C ALA A 80 2.44 7.04 -7.55
N ALA A 81 1.48 7.66 -6.86
CA ALA A 81 1.13 7.30 -5.49
C ALA A 81 0.50 5.90 -5.41
N VAL A 82 -0.45 5.57 -6.31
CA VAL A 82 -1.07 4.24 -6.35
C VAL A 82 -0.07 3.18 -6.79
N ALA A 83 0.83 3.49 -7.72
CA ALA A 83 1.90 2.59 -8.13
C ALA A 83 2.89 2.30 -6.99
N ALA A 84 3.20 3.29 -6.15
CA ALA A 84 3.99 3.06 -4.94
C ALA A 84 3.25 2.11 -3.98
N LEU A 85 1.94 2.31 -3.74
CA LEU A 85 1.13 1.41 -2.91
C LEU A 85 1.10 -0.02 -3.47
N TYR A 86 0.94 -0.17 -4.78
CA TYR A 86 1.03 -1.46 -5.45
C TYR A 86 2.38 -2.13 -5.21
N ASN A 87 3.48 -1.42 -5.49
CA ASN A 87 4.84 -1.94 -5.32
C ASN A 87 5.07 -2.42 -3.88
N LEU A 88 4.63 -1.65 -2.87
CA LEU A 88 4.71 -2.06 -1.47
C LEU A 88 3.85 -3.29 -1.18
N SER A 89 2.66 -3.41 -1.78
CA SER A 89 1.77 -4.56 -1.57
C SER A 89 2.33 -5.90 -2.03
N THR A 90 3.30 -5.88 -2.96
CA THR A 90 3.96 -7.11 -3.42
C THR A 90 4.91 -7.73 -2.37
N GLU A 91 5.17 -7.05 -1.25
CA GLU A 91 5.97 -7.56 -0.14
C GLU A 91 5.06 -8.09 0.99
N PRO A 92 5.12 -9.39 1.34
CA PRO A 92 4.32 -9.96 2.42
C PRO A 92 4.48 -9.22 3.76
N GLY A 93 5.70 -8.77 4.08
CA GLY A 93 5.97 -8.02 5.31
C GLY A 93 5.24 -6.67 5.40
N ALA A 94 4.80 -6.10 4.28
CA ALA A 94 4.12 -4.81 4.22
C ALA A 94 2.58 -4.92 4.43
N VAL A 95 1.99 -6.12 4.32
CA VAL A 95 0.52 -6.30 4.29
C VAL A 95 -0.16 -5.79 5.57
N VAL A 96 0.49 -5.99 6.73
CA VAL A 96 -0.04 -5.54 8.02
C VAL A 96 -0.09 -4.02 8.08
N SER A 97 0.99 -3.34 7.65
CA SER A 97 1.02 -1.88 7.61
C SER A 97 0.01 -1.30 6.61
N LEU A 98 -0.12 -1.91 5.43
CA LEU A 98 -1.08 -1.49 4.40
C LEU A 98 -2.53 -1.61 4.86
N THR A 99 -2.86 -2.68 5.59
CA THR A 99 -4.24 -2.91 6.07
C THR A 99 -4.57 -2.14 7.36
N ASN A 100 -3.59 -1.91 8.24
CA ASN A 100 -3.80 -1.19 9.49
C ASN A 100 -3.69 0.34 9.36
N THR A 101 -2.97 0.84 8.35
CA THR A 101 -2.87 2.29 8.15
C THR A 101 -4.20 2.84 7.69
N LYS A 102 -4.74 3.79 8.47
CA LYS A 102 -6.05 4.41 8.23
C LYS A 102 -6.14 4.93 6.78
N ASN A 103 -7.28 4.66 6.16
CA ASN A 103 -7.67 5.10 4.83
C ASN A 103 -6.91 4.47 3.64
N VAL A 104 -5.85 3.67 3.81
CA VAL A 104 -5.15 3.06 2.66
C VAL A 104 -6.11 2.17 1.86
N VAL A 105 -6.70 1.16 2.51
CA VAL A 105 -7.64 0.24 1.87
C VAL A 105 -8.89 0.97 1.36
N ALA A 106 -9.43 1.90 2.16
CA ALA A 106 -10.61 2.68 1.77
C ALA A 106 -10.35 3.55 0.52
N THR A 107 -9.15 4.13 0.40
CA THR A 107 -8.72 4.91 -0.76
C THR A 107 -8.63 4.03 -2.00
N LEU A 108 -7.99 2.85 -1.89
CA LEU A 108 -7.89 1.91 -3.00
C LEU A 108 -9.27 1.43 -3.46
N VAL A 109 -10.18 1.12 -2.53
CA VAL A 109 -11.57 0.75 -2.85
C VAL A 109 -12.28 1.90 -3.56
N HIS A 110 -12.16 3.13 -3.06
CA HIS A 110 -12.75 4.29 -3.71
C HIS A 110 -12.26 4.45 -5.14
N LEU A 111 -10.93 4.43 -5.35
CA LEU A 111 -10.33 4.58 -6.67
C LEU A 111 -10.76 3.47 -7.62
N ALA A 112 -10.76 2.20 -7.18
CA ALA A 112 -11.19 1.07 -8.00
C ALA A 112 -12.63 1.21 -8.55
N HIS A 113 -13.54 1.73 -7.74
CA HIS A 113 -14.97 1.84 -8.06
C HIS A 113 -15.38 3.16 -8.70
N ASN A 114 -14.63 4.24 -8.49
CA ASN A 114 -15.02 5.56 -8.97
C ASN A 114 -14.84 5.66 -10.50
N SER A 115 -15.93 5.89 -11.23
CA SER A 115 -15.94 6.03 -12.69
C SER A 115 -15.12 7.20 -13.21
N ASP A 116 -14.93 8.23 -12.38
CA ASP A 116 -14.16 9.43 -12.73
C ASP A 116 -12.65 9.21 -12.59
N THR A 117 -12.24 8.13 -11.93
CA THR A 117 -10.82 7.76 -11.83
C THR A 117 -10.37 7.16 -13.16
N LYS A 118 -9.18 7.56 -13.64
CA LYS A 118 -8.60 7.04 -14.87
C LYS A 118 -8.49 5.52 -14.85
N HIS A 119 -8.67 4.91 -16.02
CA HIS A 119 -8.69 3.46 -16.18
C HIS A 119 -7.42 2.79 -15.63
N GLU A 120 -6.25 3.37 -15.88
CA GLU A 120 -4.96 2.84 -15.42
C GLU A 120 -4.85 2.84 -13.89
N VAL A 121 -5.28 3.93 -13.25
CA VAL A 121 -5.28 4.07 -11.78
C VAL A 121 -6.28 3.10 -11.15
N ARG A 122 -7.48 2.96 -11.75
CA ARG A 122 -8.48 1.99 -11.31
C ARG A 122 -7.96 0.56 -11.36
N HIS A 123 -7.34 0.19 -12.49
CA HIS A 123 -6.76 -1.13 -12.67
C HIS A 123 -5.68 -1.40 -11.62
N LEU A 124 -4.79 -0.44 -11.38
CA LEU A 124 -3.72 -0.57 -10.41
C LEU A 124 -4.23 -0.64 -8.97
N ALA A 125 -5.30 0.10 -8.64
CA ALA A 125 -5.96 0.01 -7.35
C ALA A 125 -6.61 -1.38 -7.14
N CYS A 126 -7.28 -1.93 -8.16
CA CYS A 126 -7.81 -3.28 -8.14
C CYS A 126 -6.70 -4.33 -7.92
N ASP A 127 -5.59 -4.22 -8.65
CA ASP A 127 -4.46 -5.15 -8.55
C ASP A 127 -3.79 -5.08 -7.16
N THR A 128 -3.66 -3.86 -6.62
CA THR A 128 -3.18 -3.65 -5.24
C THR A 128 -4.09 -4.34 -4.23
N LEU A 129 -5.42 -4.19 -4.36
CA LEU A 129 -6.40 -4.85 -3.48
C LEU A 129 -6.36 -6.38 -3.62
N ALA A 130 -6.25 -6.90 -4.84
CA ALA A 130 -6.14 -8.33 -5.10
C ALA A 130 -4.86 -8.92 -4.48
N THR A 131 -3.74 -8.21 -4.62
CA THR A 131 -2.44 -8.60 -4.04
C THR A 131 -2.51 -8.63 -2.51
N ILE A 132 -3.07 -7.60 -1.88
CA ILE A 132 -3.31 -7.59 -0.42
C ILE A 132 -4.22 -8.77 -0.01
N GLY A 133 -5.30 -9.00 -0.76
CA GLY A 133 -6.23 -10.10 -0.51
C GLY A 133 -5.56 -11.48 -0.58
N LEU A 134 -4.67 -11.70 -1.55
CA LEU A 134 -3.90 -12.92 -1.68
C LEU A 134 -3.02 -13.17 -0.46
N TRP A 135 -2.33 -12.15 0.05
CA TRP A 135 -1.52 -12.28 1.26
C TRP A 135 -2.36 -12.60 2.49
N LEU A 136 -3.50 -11.93 2.67
CA LEU A 136 -4.41 -12.22 3.77
C LEU A 136 -4.96 -13.66 3.70
N GLN A 137 -5.28 -14.14 2.50
CA GLN A 137 -5.72 -15.53 2.30
C GLN A 137 -4.61 -16.52 2.60
N THR A 138 -3.37 -16.22 2.18
CA THR A 138 -2.18 -17.05 2.47
C THR A 138 -1.92 -17.13 3.97
N LEU A 139 -2.02 -16.00 4.67
CA LEU A 139 -1.91 -15.94 6.14
C LEU A 139 -3.02 -16.77 6.81
N ALA A 140 -4.27 -16.63 6.37
CA ALA A 140 -5.37 -17.42 6.90
C ALA A 140 -5.19 -18.92 6.70
N ALA A 141 -4.64 -19.34 5.55
CA ALA A 141 -4.36 -20.75 5.24
C ALA A 141 -3.21 -21.34 6.07
N SER A 142 -2.31 -20.51 6.59
CA SER A 142 -1.22 -20.96 7.47
C SER A 142 -1.68 -21.35 8.88
N GLY A 143 -2.90 -20.96 9.27
CA GLY A 143 -3.49 -21.31 10.57
C GLY A 143 -3.75 -22.81 10.69
N LYS A 144 -3.14 -23.46 11.69
CA LYS A 144 -3.42 -24.87 12.02
C LYS A 144 -4.56 -24.96 13.03
N VAL A 145 -5.57 -25.78 12.74
CA VAL A 145 -6.61 -26.13 13.71
C VAL A 145 -5.97 -26.97 14.81
N PRO A 146 -6.11 -26.62 16.10
CA PRO A 146 -5.61 -27.46 17.20
C PRO A 146 -6.20 -28.88 17.14
N PRO A 147 -5.44 -29.93 17.51
CA PRO A 147 -5.96 -31.29 17.54
C PRO A 147 -7.17 -31.38 18.48
N GLY A 148 -8.27 -31.96 17.99
CA GLY A 148 -9.55 -32.03 18.71
C GLY A 148 -10.46 -30.81 18.56
N GLY A 149 -10.00 -29.73 17.92
CA GLY A 149 -10.83 -28.57 17.61
C GLY A 149 -11.80 -28.83 16.44
N PRO A 150 -13.02 -28.28 16.46
CA PRO A 150 -13.92 -28.37 15.31
C PRO A 150 -13.25 -27.73 14.08
N LYS A 151 -13.31 -28.40 12.91
CA LYS A 151 -12.78 -27.90 11.61
C LYS A 151 -13.36 -26.55 11.12
N ARG A 152 -14.16 -25.88 11.95
CA ARG A 152 -14.97 -24.68 11.64
C ARG A 152 -14.22 -23.35 11.86
N LEU A 153 -12.88 -23.37 11.90
CA LEU A 153 -12.04 -22.16 12.05
C LEU A 153 -11.60 -21.54 10.71
N LEU A 154 -11.97 -22.15 9.59
CA LEU A 154 -11.86 -21.50 8.28
C LEU A 154 -12.86 -20.33 8.21
N PRO A 155 -12.64 -19.33 7.34
CA PRO A 155 -13.59 -18.23 7.13
C PRO A 155 -14.97 -18.83 6.84
N SER A 156 -15.88 -18.75 7.81
CA SER A 156 -17.25 -19.11 7.53
C SER A 156 -17.74 -18.04 6.58
N HIS A 157 -18.13 -18.40 5.35
CA HIS A 157 -18.86 -17.49 4.45
C HIS A 157 -20.20 -16.99 5.06
N LYS A 158 -20.46 -17.31 6.32
CA LYS A 158 -21.50 -16.74 7.18
C LYS A 158 -21.02 -15.39 7.71
N THR A 159 -21.74 -14.33 7.38
CA THR A 159 -21.56 -12.97 7.92
C THR A 159 -22.11 -12.80 9.33
N LEU A 160 -22.86 -13.80 9.83
CA LEU A 160 -23.36 -13.84 11.19
C LEU A 160 -22.20 -14.19 12.13
N GLY A 161 -21.86 -13.27 13.03
CA GLY A 161 -20.81 -13.47 14.04
C GLY A 161 -21.11 -14.64 14.98
N TRP A 162 -20.10 -15.03 15.77
CA TRP A 162 -20.22 -16.13 16.72
C TRP A 162 -21.24 -15.79 17.83
N LYS A 163 -22.38 -16.49 17.84
CA LYS A 163 -23.40 -16.39 18.88
C LYS A 163 -23.11 -17.41 19.98
N ARG A 164 -22.60 -16.93 21.12
CA ARG A 164 -22.13 -17.74 22.24
C ARG A 164 -23.21 -18.65 22.86
N TRP A 165 -24.49 -18.41 22.58
CA TRP A 165 -25.64 -19.17 23.07
C TRP A 165 -26.12 -20.31 22.13
N GLU A 166 -25.37 -20.60 21.05
CA GLU A 166 -25.64 -21.74 20.15
C GLU A 166 -24.79 -22.99 20.52
N LEU A 167 -24.31 -23.09 21.77
CA LEU A 167 -23.54 -24.21 22.31
C LEU A 167 -24.38 -25.10 23.24
#